data_AF-A0A259S1E8-F1
#
_entry.id   AF-A0A259S1E8-F1
#
_cell.length_a   1.000
_cell.length_b   1.000
_cell.length_c   1.000
_cell.angle_alpha   90.00
_cell.angle_beta   90.00
_cell.angle_gamma   90.00
#
_symmetry.space_group_name_H-M   'P 1'
#
loop_
_entity.id
_entity.type
_entity.pdbx_description
1 polymer ?
#
loop_
_entity_poly.entity_id
_entity_poly.type
_entity_poly.pdbx_seq_one_letter_code
_entity_poly.pdbx_strand_id
1 'polypeptide(L)'
;MSDSIFGIHGQALVFQSQRMGILASNIANADTPNFKARDLSFHDALRAAAGQGSVGQALALARNQPGQLSGTAANGLAQELYRIPDQPALDGNTVDTDRERVRFTENAVSYQTTLSFLNSRIKGINSALTGQ
;
A
#
# COMPACT_ATOMS: atom_id res chain seq x y z
N MET A 1 1.14 22.06 0.90
CA MET A 1 0.63 22.77 -0.31
C MET A 1 0.47 21.83 -1.50
N SER A 2 1.41 20.92 -1.78
CA SER A 2 1.27 19.87 -2.82
C SER A 2 0.16 18.84 -2.56
N ASP A 3 -0.12 18.54 -1.29
CA ASP A 3 -1.11 17.53 -0.86
C ASP A 3 -2.56 17.88 -1.25
N SER A 4 -2.88 19.18 -1.37
CA SER A 4 -4.24 19.65 -1.72
C SER A 4 -4.51 19.64 -3.23
N ILE A 5 -3.48 19.87 -4.05
CA ILE A 5 -3.63 19.99 -5.52
C ILE A 5 -3.90 18.63 -6.16
N PHE A 6 -3.23 17.58 -5.68
CA PHE A 6 -3.35 16.22 -6.21
C PHE A 6 -4.25 15.31 -5.37
N GLY A 7 -4.61 15.74 -4.15
CA GLY A 7 -5.53 15.06 -3.25
C GLY A 7 -5.15 13.59 -3.03
N ILE A 8 -6.17 12.73 -2.93
CA ILE A 8 -6.03 11.30 -2.68
C ILE A 8 -5.30 10.53 -3.81
N HIS A 9 -5.20 11.09 -5.01
CA HIS A 9 -4.62 10.39 -6.16
C HIS A 9 -3.10 10.25 -6.06
N GLY A 10 -2.42 11.26 -5.52
CA GLY A 10 -0.97 11.19 -5.27
C GLY A 10 -0.62 10.09 -4.27
N GLN A 11 -1.39 10.02 -3.17
CA GLN A 11 -1.22 9.00 -2.15
C GLN A 11 -1.61 7.60 -2.67
N ALA A 12 -2.66 7.50 -3.49
CA ALA A 12 -3.05 6.25 -4.16
C ALA A 12 -1.96 5.73 -5.10
N LEU A 13 -1.29 6.61 -5.85
CA LEU A 13 -0.20 6.23 -6.76
C LEU A 13 1.00 5.66 -5.98
N VAL A 14 1.37 6.28 -4.87
CA VAL A 14 2.43 5.79 -3.98
C VAL A 14 2.04 4.44 -3.38
N PHE A 15 0.80 4.29 -2.90
CA PHE A 15 0.29 3.02 -2.37
C PHE A 15 0.34 1.90 -3.42
N GLN A 16 -0.14 2.17 -4.64
CA GLN A 16 -0.14 1.20 -5.74
C GLN A 16 1.28 0.78 -6.10
N SER A 17 2.23 1.73 -6.15
CA SER A 17 3.65 1.44 -6.35
C SER A 17 4.23 0.52 -5.28
N GLN A 18 3.91 0.76 -4.00
CA GLN A 18 4.37 -0.10 -2.89
C GLN A 18 3.77 -1.50 -3.00
N ARG A 19 2.46 -1.58 -3.26
CA ARG A 19 1.75 -2.85 -3.44
C ARG A 19 2.28 -3.65 -4.63
N MET A 20 2.66 -3.00 -5.74
CA MET A 20 3.27 -3.67 -6.89
C MET A 20 4.58 -4.36 -6.50
N GLY A 21 5.42 -3.72 -5.68
CA GLY A 21 6.65 -4.32 -5.18
C GLY A 21 6.41 -5.54 -4.29
N ILE A 22 5.38 -5.50 -3.44
CA ILE A 22 5.01 -6.63 -2.57
C ILE A 22 4.46 -7.80 -3.38
N LEU A 23 3.56 -7.55 -4.33
CA LEU A 23 3.03 -8.60 -5.22
C LEU A 23 4.15 -9.22 -6.07
N ALA A 24 5.08 -8.42 -6.58
CA ALA A 24 6.24 -8.93 -7.30
C ALA A 24 7.14 -9.81 -6.42
N SER A 25 7.34 -9.42 -5.15
CA SER A 25 8.06 -10.23 -4.17
C SER A 25 7.35 -11.54 -3.87
N ASN A 26 6.02 -11.55 -3.72
CA ASN A 26 5.25 -12.77 -3.53
C ASN A 26 5.39 -13.72 -4.74
N ILE A 27 5.25 -13.19 -5.97
CA ILE A 27 5.40 -13.99 -7.21
C ILE A 27 6.81 -14.58 -7.31
N ALA A 28 7.85 -13.80 -7.01
CA ALA A 28 9.24 -14.27 -7.06
C ALA A 28 9.53 -15.38 -6.04
N ASN A 29 8.85 -15.36 -4.89
CA ASN A 29 8.98 -16.33 -3.81
C ASN A 29 7.91 -17.44 -3.85
N ALA A 30 7.14 -17.54 -4.94
CA ALA A 30 6.08 -18.54 -5.05
C ALA A 30 6.57 -19.99 -5.03
N ASP A 31 7.85 -20.24 -5.34
CA ASP A 31 8.45 -21.58 -5.29
C ASP A 31 9.37 -21.77 -4.05
N THR A 32 9.29 -20.85 -3.07
CA THR A 32 10.06 -20.99 -1.82
C THR A 32 9.25 -21.66 -0.72
N PRO A 33 9.71 -22.80 -0.15
CA PRO A 33 9.00 -23.48 0.92
C PRO A 33 8.82 -22.59 2.16
N ASN A 34 7.70 -22.76 2.88
CA ASN A 34 7.33 -21.98 4.07
C ASN A 34 7.19 -20.45 3.88
N PHE A 35 7.09 -19.96 2.64
CA PHE A 35 6.89 -18.53 2.39
C PHE A 35 5.47 -18.08 2.74
N LYS A 36 5.37 -16.87 3.31
CA LYS A 36 4.10 -16.26 3.72
C LYS A 36 3.80 -15.01 2.91
N ALA A 37 2.76 -15.07 2.10
CA ALA A 37 2.27 -13.97 1.29
C ALA A 37 1.88 -12.75 2.15
N ARG A 38 2.29 -11.58 1.69
CA ARG A 38 2.01 -10.29 2.33
C ARG A 38 1.19 -9.41 1.40
N ASP A 39 0.37 -8.51 1.94
CA ASP A 39 -0.34 -7.51 1.14
C ASP A 39 -0.57 -6.24 1.97
N LEU A 40 -0.90 -5.15 1.28
CA LEU A 40 -1.29 -3.88 1.87
C LEU A 40 -2.80 -3.70 1.76
N SER A 41 -3.42 -3.24 2.85
CA SER A 41 -4.84 -2.92 2.88
C SER A 41 -5.08 -1.50 2.38
N PHE A 42 -5.79 -1.37 1.25
CA PHE A 42 -6.19 -0.06 0.71
C PHE A 42 -7.15 0.69 1.65
N HIS A 43 -8.02 -0.05 2.36
CA HIS A 43 -8.93 0.57 3.33
C HIS A 43 -8.17 1.26 4.46
N ASP A 44 -7.10 0.63 4.95
CA ASP A 44 -6.28 1.20 6.02
C ASP A 44 -5.46 2.38 5.50
N ALA A 45 -4.99 2.30 4.25
CA ALA A 45 -4.32 3.41 3.57
C ALA A 45 -5.22 4.62 3.36
N LEU A 46 -6.46 4.39 2.91
CA LEU A 46 -7.44 5.46 2.70
C LEU A 46 -7.86 6.09 4.02
N ARG A 47 -7.99 5.30 5.09
CA ARG A 47 -8.28 5.79 6.43
C ARG A 47 -7.16 6.68 6.95
N ALA A 48 -5.91 6.22 6.83
CA ALA A 48 -4.72 7.01 7.17
C ALA A 48 -4.64 8.32 6.36
N ALA A 49 -4.92 8.25 5.06
CA ALA A 49 -5.01 9.39 4.15
C ALA A 49 -6.11 10.40 4.52
N ALA A 50 -7.27 9.91 4.97
CA ALA A 50 -8.42 10.72 5.36
C ALA A 50 -8.26 11.41 6.73
N GLY A 51 -7.13 11.20 7.42
CA GLY A 51 -6.87 11.78 8.75
C GLY A 51 -7.77 11.22 9.87
N GLN A 52 -8.65 10.26 9.55
CA GLN A 52 -9.32 9.43 10.53
C GLN A 52 -8.28 8.42 10.99
N GLY A 53 -7.79 8.54 12.22
CA GLY A 53 -6.61 7.82 12.73
C GLY A 53 -6.43 6.41 12.17
N SER A 54 -5.18 6.11 11.76
CA SER A 54 -4.76 4.78 11.35
C SER A 54 -5.26 3.73 12.36
N VAL A 55 -5.66 2.55 11.88
CA VAL A 55 -5.86 1.37 12.73
C VAL A 55 -4.49 1.02 13.30
N GLY A 56 -4.11 1.65 14.41
CA GLY A 56 -2.73 1.74 14.87
C GLY A 56 -2.23 3.17 15.12
N GLN A 57 -3.13 4.13 15.43
CA GLN A 57 -2.75 5.40 16.06
C GLN A 57 -1.70 5.10 17.12
N ALA A 58 -0.50 5.67 16.91
CA ALA A 58 0.74 5.34 17.61
C ALA A 58 0.49 5.10 19.10
N LEU A 59 0.29 3.84 19.47
CA LEU A 59 0.13 3.46 20.86
C LEU A 59 1.51 3.60 21.45
N ALA A 60 1.79 4.78 22.00
CA ALA A 60 3.05 5.05 22.67
C ALA A 60 3.20 3.98 23.76
N LEU A 61 4.21 3.14 23.62
CA LEU A 61 4.51 2.11 24.60
C LEU A 61 4.69 2.80 25.95
N ALA A 62 3.82 2.47 26.92
CA ALA A 62 3.89 3.05 28.25
C ALA A 62 5.19 2.60 28.91
N ARG A 63 6.09 3.55 29.17
CA ARG A 63 7.37 3.29 29.81
C ARG A 63 7.16 3.18 31.32
N ASN A 64 7.40 2.01 31.89
CA ASN A 64 7.32 1.80 33.33
C ASN A 64 8.69 1.74 34.01
N GLN A 65 9.80 1.70 33.24
CA GLN A 65 11.16 1.68 33.81
C GLN A 65 12.17 2.52 32.99
N PRO A 66 13.14 3.18 33.65
CA PRO A 66 14.25 3.85 32.98
C PRO A 66 15.17 2.82 32.32
N GLY A 67 15.28 2.87 30.99
CA GLY A 67 16.11 1.95 30.18
C GLY A 67 15.38 1.29 29.01
N GLN A 68 14.05 1.33 28.98
CA GLN A 68 13.26 0.77 27.88
C GLN A 68 13.41 1.60 26.60
N LEU A 69 13.62 0.96 25.44
CA LEU A 69 13.65 1.65 24.15
C LEU A 69 12.27 2.20 23.81
N SER A 70 12.22 3.49 23.45
CA SER A 70 11.02 4.10 22.88
C SER A 70 10.80 3.54 21.47
N GLY A 71 9.84 2.64 21.33
CA GLY A 71 9.36 2.20 20.02
C GLY A 71 8.25 3.12 19.54
N THR A 72 8.56 4.07 18.66
CA THR A 72 7.53 4.69 17.83
C THR A 72 7.17 3.72 16.72
N ALA A 73 5.93 3.22 16.70
CA ALA A 73 5.43 2.45 15.58
C ALA A 73 5.59 3.30 14.31
N ALA A 74 6.33 2.79 13.32
CA ALA A 74 6.52 3.50 12.06
C ALA A 74 5.14 3.71 11.41
N ASN A 75 4.74 4.97 11.26
CA ASN A 75 3.55 5.35 10.49
C ASN A 75 3.84 5.09 9.00
N GLY A 76 3.73 3.84 8.58
CA GLY A 76 3.61 3.48 7.18
C GLY A 76 2.19 3.80 6.70
N LEU A 77 2.05 4.24 5.45
CA LEU A 77 0.75 4.53 4.82
C LEU A 77 -0.22 3.34 4.90
N ALA A 78 0.27 2.10 5.02
CA ALA A 78 -0.52 0.92 5.32
C ALA A 78 0.34 -0.06 6.13
N GLN A 79 -0.28 -0.78 7.07
CA GLN A 79 0.37 -1.88 7.75
C GLN A 79 0.49 -3.05 6.77
N GLU A 80 1.69 -3.62 6.66
CA GLU A 80 1.93 -4.86 5.91
C GLU A 80 1.38 -6.01 6.76
N LEU A 81 0.23 -6.56 6.36
CA LEU A 81 -0.39 -7.69 7.06
C LEU A 81 -0.09 -8.99 6.33
N TYR A 82 0.18 -10.04 7.11
CA TYR A 82 0.18 -11.41 6.61
C TYR A 82 -1.24 -11.81 6.25
N ARG A 83 -1.42 -12.39 5.06
CA ARG A 83 -2.73 -12.84 4.59
C ARG A 83 -3.10 -14.18 5.25
N ILE A 84 -4.39 -14.36 5.57
CA ILE A 84 -4.94 -15.66 5.96
C ILE A 84 -5.05 -16.52 4.69
N PRO A 85 -4.33 -17.65 4.59
CA PRO A 85 -4.41 -18.52 3.41
C PRO A 85 -5.73 -19.29 3.36
N ASP A 86 -6.41 -19.25 2.23
CA ASP A 86 -7.58 -20.10 1.97
C ASP A 86 -7.18 -21.54 1.60
N GLN A 87 -6.01 -21.71 0.97
CA GLN A 87 -5.44 -23.01 0.58
C GLN A 87 -3.91 -22.99 0.80
N PRO A 88 -3.43 -23.39 1.98
CA PRO A 88 -1.99 -23.58 2.18
C PRO A 88 -1.51 -24.76 1.33
N ALA A 89 -0.41 -24.58 0.61
CA ALA A 89 0.22 -25.65 -0.12
C ALA A 89 0.81 -26.70 0.85
N LEU A 90 1.05 -27.91 0.34
CA LEU A 90 1.55 -29.05 1.13
C LEU A 90 2.92 -28.77 1.77
N ASP A 91 3.66 -27.80 1.24
CA ASP A 91 5.00 -27.36 1.66
C ASP A 91 4.98 -26.17 2.64
N GLY A 92 3.79 -25.74 3.10
CA GLY A 92 3.63 -24.61 4.01
C GLY A 92 3.73 -23.24 3.35
N ASN A 93 3.83 -23.17 2.02
CA ASN A 93 3.73 -21.94 1.27
C ASN A 93 2.27 -21.46 1.21
N THR A 94 2.07 -20.16 1.41
CA THR A 94 0.75 -19.52 1.35
C THR A 94 0.53 -18.68 0.09
N VAL A 95 1.49 -18.70 -0.84
CA VAL A 95 1.43 -17.99 -2.12
C VAL A 95 0.73 -18.87 -3.16
N ASP A 96 -0.22 -18.27 -3.88
CA ASP A 96 -0.85 -18.84 -5.07
C ASP A 96 -0.44 -17.98 -6.27
N THR A 97 0.41 -18.53 -7.14
CA THR A 97 1.00 -17.83 -8.29
C THR A 97 -0.04 -17.23 -9.23
N ASP A 98 -1.13 -17.95 -9.49
CA ASP A 98 -2.15 -17.48 -10.44
C ASP A 98 -2.96 -16.34 -9.83
N ARG A 99 -3.30 -16.44 -8.54
CA ARG A 99 -3.94 -15.32 -7.82
C ARG A 99 -3.04 -14.10 -7.71
N GLU A 100 -1.75 -14.28 -7.41
CA GLU A 100 -0.81 -13.17 -7.30
C GLU A 100 -0.61 -12.47 -8.66
N ARG A 101 -0.59 -13.21 -9.77
CA ARG A 101 -0.58 -12.64 -11.12
C ARG A 101 -1.82 -11.82 -11.42
N VAL A 102 -3.02 -12.33 -11.10
CA VAL A 102 -4.27 -11.57 -11.27
C VAL A 102 -4.21 -10.26 -10.49
N ARG A 103 -3.83 -10.31 -9.21
CA ARG A 103 -3.70 -9.11 -8.37
C ARG A 103 -2.66 -8.11 -8.88
N PHE A 104 -1.56 -8.62 -9.41
CA PHE A 104 -0.53 -7.79 -10.02
C PHE A 104 -1.11 -7.04 -11.23
N THR A 105 -1.86 -7.73 -12.10
CA THR A 105 -2.52 -7.09 -13.25
C THR A 105 -3.57 -6.07 -12.83
N GLU A 106 -4.40 -6.37 -11.82
CA GLU A 106 -5.40 -5.44 -11.28
C GLU A 106 -4.74 -4.16 -10.73
N ASN A 107 -3.61 -4.31 -10.02
CA ASN A 107 -2.85 -3.17 -9.51
C ASN A 107 -2.21 -2.36 -10.65
N ALA A 108 -1.65 -3.03 -11.66
CA ALA A 108 -1.09 -2.36 -12.83
C ALA A 108 -2.15 -1.52 -13.59
N VAL A 109 -3.35 -2.05 -13.77
CA VAL A 109 -4.48 -1.31 -14.36
C VAL A 109 -4.89 -0.11 -13.49
N SER A 110 -4.94 -0.31 -12.17
CA SER A 110 -5.26 0.76 -11.21
C SER A 110 -4.20 1.88 -11.22
N TYR A 111 -2.92 1.52 -11.33
CA TYR A 111 -1.79 2.43 -11.47
C TYR A 111 -1.88 3.26 -12.73
N GLN A 112 -2.09 2.62 -13.89
CA GLN A 112 -2.24 3.32 -15.16
C GLN A 112 -3.43 4.28 -15.16
N THR A 113 -4.54 3.87 -14.54
CA THR A 113 -5.74 4.70 -14.40
C THR A 113 -5.48 5.93 -13.54
N THR A 114 -4.82 5.75 -12.39
CA THR A 114 -4.45 6.83 -11.46
C THR A 114 -3.51 7.84 -12.13
N LEU A 115 -2.52 7.35 -12.89
CA LEU A 115 -1.62 8.19 -13.66
C LEU A 115 -2.35 8.99 -14.75
N SER A 116 -3.32 8.38 -15.41
CA SER A 116 -4.14 9.05 -16.43
C SER A 116 -4.97 10.20 -15.84
N PHE A 117 -5.58 10.00 -14.67
CA PHE A 117 -6.28 11.05 -13.94
C PHE A 117 -5.35 12.19 -13.52
N LEU A 118 -4.17 11.85 -13.01
CA LEU A 118 -3.16 12.83 -12.60
C LEU A 118 -2.72 13.70 -13.78
N ASN A 119 -2.44 13.07 -14.93
CA ASN A 119 -2.10 13.77 -16.17
C ASN A 119 -3.23 14.68 -16.65
N SER A 120 -4.49 14.21 -16.61
CA SER A 120 -5.64 15.03 -16.99
C SER A 120 -5.78 16.27 -16.11
N ARG A 121 -5.54 16.13 -14.80
CA ARG A 121 -5.64 17.25 -13.85
C ARG A 121 -4.51 18.26 -14.03
N ILE A 122 -3.28 17.79 -14.24
CA ILE A 122 -2.14 18.66 -14.57
C ILE A 122 -2.42 19.45 -15.85
N LYS A 123 -2.93 18.80 -16.89
CA LYS A 123 -3.34 19.48 -18.13
C LYS A 123 -4.40 20.55 -17.89
N GLY A 124 -5.42 20.25 -17.08
CA GLY A 124 -6.46 21.21 -16.72
C GLY A 124 -5.92 22.44 -15.97
N ILE A 125 -5.00 22.24 -15.03
CA ILE A 125 -4.35 23.35 -14.30
C ILE A 125 -3.48 24.18 -15.25
N ASN A 126 -2.72 23.53 -16.14
CA ASN A 126 -1.88 24.23 -17.12
C ASN A 126 -2.71 25.04 -18.12
N SER A 127 -3.84 24.52 -18.60
CA SER A 127 -4.78 25.26 -19.45
C SER A 127 -5.35 26.47 -18.72
N ALA A 128 -5.82 26.30 -17.47
CA ALA A 128 -6.31 27.40 -16.65
C ALA A 128 -5.26 28.49 -16.38
N LEU A 129 -3.99 28.11 -16.20
CA LEU A 129 -2.86 29.05 -16.03
C LEU A 129 -2.47 29.76 -17.34
N THR A 130 -2.56 29.08 -18.48
CA THR A 130 -2.16 29.61 -19.78
C THR A 130 -3.28 30.43 -20.45
N GLY A 131 -4.52 30.33 -19.94
CA GLY A 131 -5.66 31.14 -20.40
C GLY A 131 -6.21 30.74 -21.77
N GLN A 132 -5.95 29.49 -22.19
CA GLN A 132 -6.48 28.90 -23.42
C GLN A 132 -7.38 27.70 -23.07
#